data_AF-A0A944ZHT6-F1
#
_entry.id   AF-A0A944ZHT6-F1
#
_cell.length_a   1.000
_cell.length_b   1.000
_cell.length_c   1.000
_cell.angle_alpha   90.00
_cell.angle_beta   90.00
_cell.angle_gamma   90.00
#
_symmetry.space_group_name_H-M   'P 1'
#
loop_
_entity.id
_entity.type
_entity.pdbx_description
1 polymer ?
#
loop_
_entity_poly.entity_id
_entity_poly.type
_entity_poly.pdbx_seq_one_letter_code
_entity_poly.pdbx_strand_id
1 'polypeptide(L)'
;VSFLQSRSEVEAKLIGCAGLSYGGRMTMLVTAVDKRIKVAAVSGALNLMQERLSQRYSCGAQIIPGLLQYGDYSEIGGLIAPRPCIWQMGSEDALVVKNGWDTKFKQRLQRVYKAAGVSANLHFDHFQGGHRWNGDISFKVFDAILQK
;
A
#
# COMPACT_ATOMS: atom_id res chain seq x y z
N VAL A 1 -12.09 10.63 4.79
CA VAL A 1 -12.03 10.29 6.25
C VAL A 1 -12.96 11.18 7.07
N SER A 2 -12.83 12.51 7.06
CA SER A 2 -13.67 13.39 7.89
C SER A 2 -15.18 13.15 7.71
N PHE A 3 -15.64 12.94 6.47
CA PHE A 3 -17.04 12.58 6.21
C PHE A 3 -17.47 11.28 6.90
N LEU A 4 -16.63 10.23 6.87
CA LEU A 4 -16.94 8.98 7.58
C LEU A 4 -17.02 9.20 9.09
N GLN A 5 -16.11 9.99 9.65
CA GLN A 5 -16.11 10.28 11.09
C GLN A 5 -17.31 11.10 11.56
N SER A 6 -18.02 11.79 10.65
CA SER A 6 -19.25 12.52 10.99
C SER A 6 -20.52 11.68 10.87
N ARG A 7 -20.42 10.39 10.50
CA ARG A 7 -21.57 9.49 10.38
C ARG A 7 -21.81 8.77 11.72
N SER A 8 -23.03 8.81 12.22
CA SER A 8 -23.41 8.14 13.48
C SER A 8 -23.31 6.61 13.38
N GLU A 9 -23.46 6.06 12.18
CA GLU A 9 -23.36 4.64 11.87
C GLU A 9 -21.92 4.13 11.69
N VAL A 10 -20.91 5.01 11.79
CA VAL A 10 -19.49 4.67 11.63
C VAL A 10 -18.78 4.84 12.96
N GLU A 11 -18.04 3.82 13.39
CA GLU A 11 -17.09 3.96 14.49
C GLU A 11 -15.90 4.83 14.03
N ALA A 12 -15.94 6.12 14.40
CA ALA A 12 -15.04 7.15 13.89
C ALA A 12 -13.54 6.89 14.17
N LYS A 13 -13.21 6.02 15.12
CA LYS A 13 -11.83 5.63 15.46
C LYS A 13 -11.33 4.38 14.72
N LEU A 14 -12.22 3.63 14.07
CA LEU A 14 -11.92 2.36 13.40
C LEU A 14 -12.13 2.47 11.88
N ILE A 15 -11.23 3.21 11.22
CA ILE A 15 -11.28 3.40 9.76
C ILE A 15 -10.07 2.71 9.12
N GLY A 16 -10.36 1.76 8.22
CA GLY A 16 -9.39 1.17 7.29
C GLY A 16 -9.46 1.81 5.91
N CYS A 17 -8.42 1.60 5.09
CA CYS A 17 -8.41 2.03 3.69
C CYS A 17 -7.90 0.91 2.79
N ALA A 18 -8.60 0.62 1.70
CA ALA A 18 -8.23 -0.43 0.77
C ALA A 18 -8.42 0.04 -0.68
N GLY A 19 -7.56 -0.45 -1.57
CA GLY A 19 -7.71 -0.17 -2.99
C GLY A 19 -6.86 -1.08 -3.87
N LEU A 20 -7.31 -1.25 -5.12
CA LEU A 20 -6.62 -2.00 -6.18
C LEU A 20 -6.11 -1.05 -7.26
N SER A 21 -4.94 -1.33 -7.84
CA SER A 21 -4.39 -0.60 -8.98
C SER A 21 -4.06 0.86 -8.63
N TYR A 22 -4.53 1.82 -9.44
CA TYR A 22 -4.57 3.23 -9.10
C TYR A 22 -5.18 3.49 -7.72
N GLY A 23 -6.26 2.78 -7.37
CA GLY A 23 -6.86 2.84 -6.03
C GLY A 23 -5.89 2.37 -4.95
N GLY A 24 -5.07 1.35 -5.21
CA GLY A 24 -4.00 0.90 -4.31
C GLY A 24 -2.94 1.99 -4.11
N ARG A 25 -2.52 2.66 -5.19
CA ARG A 25 -1.61 3.81 -5.10
C ARG A 25 -2.21 4.94 -4.26
N MET A 26 -3.49 5.26 -4.46
CA MET A 26 -4.17 6.29 -3.67
C MET A 26 -4.30 5.88 -2.19
N THR A 27 -4.61 4.60 -1.92
CA THR A 27 -4.61 4.04 -0.55
C THR A 27 -3.26 4.23 0.13
N MET A 28 -2.14 3.96 -0.56
CA MET A 28 -0.81 4.23 -0.04
C MET A 28 -0.62 5.72 0.31
N LEU A 29 -0.92 6.63 -0.63
CA LEU A 29 -0.72 8.06 -0.46
C LEU A 29 -1.57 8.64 0.68
N VAL A 30 -2.87 8.33 0.68
CA VAL A 30 -3.78 8.85 1.70
C VAL A 30 -3.45 8.28 3.07
N THR A 31 -3.07 7.01 3.17
CA THR A 31 -2.70 6.40 4.45
C THR A 31 -1.41 6.99 4.97
N ALA A 32 -0.41 7.22 4.12
CA ALA A 32 0.85 7.85 4.52
C ALA A 32 0.64 9.23 5.16
N VAL A 33 -0.30 10.03 4.64
CA VAL A 33 -0.56 11.40 5.12
C VAL A 33 -1.60 11.44 6.25
N ASP A 34 -2.70 10.71 6.12
CA ASP A 34 -3.81 10.74 7.08
C ASP A 34 -3.65 9.65 8.15
N LYS A 35 -3.13 10.07 9.31
CA LYS A 35 -2.87 9.22 10.48
C LYS A 35 -4.15 8.63 11.13
N ARG A 36 -5.34 9.07 10.70
CA ARG A 36 -6.61 8.53 11.21
C ARG A 36 -6.93 7.15 10.64
N ILE A 37 -6.39 6.81 9.46
CA ILE A 37 -6.49 5.47 8.89
C ILE A 37 -5.65 4.50 9.74
N LYS A 38 -6.28 3.45 10.26
CA LYS A 38 -5.70 2.49 11.23
C LYS A 38 -4.99 1.31 10.58
N VAL A 39 -5.47 0.88 9.42
CA VAL A 39 -4.94 -0.24 8.65
C VAL A 39 -5.16 0.04 7.17
N ALA A 40 -4.21 -0.38 6.33
CA ALA A 40 -4.33 -0.22 4.89
C ALA A 40 -4.04 -1.51 4.12
N ALA A 41 -4.76 -1.73 3.03
CA ALA A 41 -4.48 -2.77 2.05
C ALA A 41 -4.25 -2.14 0.65
N VAL A 42 -3.00 -2.19 0.22
CA VAL A 42 -2.52 -1.67 -1.06
C VAL A 42 -2.36 -2.82 -2.03
N SER A 43 -3.30 -2.97 -2.96
CA SER A 43 -3.31 -4.05 -3.94
C SER A 43 -2.91 -3.57 -5.34
N GLY A 44 -2.09 -4.35 -6.05
CA GLY A 44 -1.71 -4.08 -7.44
C GLY A 44 -0.92 -2.78 -7.65
N ALA A 45 -0.12 -2.38 -6.65
CA ALA A 45 0.66 -1.13 -6.69
C ALA A 45 2.09 -1.27 -6.11
N LEU A 46 2.67 -2.48 -6.15
CA LEU A 46 4.03 -2.78 -5.67
C LEU A 46 5.14 -2.42 -6.69
N ASN A 47 4.91 -1.40 -7.51
CA ASN A 47 5.91 -0.88 -8.45
C ASN A 47 6.52 0.42 -7.95
N LEU A 48 7.78 0.65 -8.32
CA LEU A 48 8.54 1.86 -8.01
C LEU A 48 8.28 2.94 -9.07
N MET A 49 8.43 4.22 -8.72
CA MET A 49 8.40 5.32 -9.67
C MET A 49 9.54 5.18 -10.67
N GLN A 50 10.74 4.77 -10.23
CA GLN A 50 11.87 4.45 -11.11
C GLN A 50 11.48 3.44 -12.21
N GLU A 51 10.79 2.37 -11.83
CA GLU A 51 10.28 1.35 -12.75
C GLU A 51 9.24 1.93 -13.70
N ARG A 52 8.25 2.65 -13.17
CA ARG A 52 7.15 3.19 -13.96
C ARG A 52 7.59 4.24 -14.97
N LEU A 53 8.64 5.02 -14.69
CA LEU A 53 9.20 5.99 -15.64
C LEU A 53 9.97 5.33 -16.78
N SER A 54 10.49 4.11 -16.57
CA SER A 54 11.14 3.33 -17.62
C SER A 54 10.15 2.67 -18.61
N GLN A 55 8.87 2.67 -18.26
CA GLN A 55 7.78 2.09 -19.03
C GLN A 55 7.13 3.13 -19.94
N ARG A 56 6.82 2.76 -21.19
CA ARG A 56 6.20 3.66 -22.18
C ARG A 56 4.75 4.03 -21.85
N TYR A 57 4.10 3.27 -20.96
CA TYR A 57 2.71 3.45 -20.55
C TYR A 57 2.59 3.50 -19.03
N SER A 58 2.64 4.71 -18.48
CA SER A 58 2.33 4.95 -17.07
C SER A 58 1.26 6.03 -16.97
N CYS A 59 0.20 5.78 -16.20
CA CYS A 59 -0.76 6.82 -15.85
C CYS A 59 -0.01 7.97 -15.16
N GLY A 60 0.01 9.14 -15.80
CA GLY A 60 0.72 10.33 -15.32
C GLY A 60 0.18 10.86 -13.98
N ALA A 61 -1.09 10.59 -13.65
CA ALA A 61 -1.70 11.01 -12.39
C ALA A 61 -1.06 10.37 -11.14
N GLN A 62 -0.25 9.32 -11.32
CA GLN A 62 0.48 8.70 -10.21
C GLN A 62 1.86 9.34 -9.99
N ILE A 63 2.38 10.12 -10.94
CA ILE A 63 3.71 10.72 -10.87
C ILE A 63 3.70 11.87 -9.85
N ILE A 64 4.67 11.86 -8.94
CA ILE A 64 4.93 12.96 -8.01
C ILE A 64 6.19 13.69 -8.49
N PRO A 65 6.06 14.91 -9.04
CA PRO A 65 7.22 15.67 -9.51
C PRO A 65 8.28 15.84 -8.41
N GLY A 66 9.54 15.57 -8.76
CA GLY A 66 10.67 15.71 -7.83
C GLY A 66 10.82 14.61 -6.78
N LEU A 67 9.91 13.63 -6.69
CA LEU A 67 9.95 12.58 -5.66
C LEU A 67 11.31 11.86 -5.60
N LEU A 68 11.87 11.51 -6.77
CA LEU A 68 13.13 10.75 -6.88
C LEU A 68 14.36 11.46 -6.28
N GLN A 69 14.27 12.75 -5.94
CA GLN A 69 15.32 13.47 -5.22
C GLN A 69 15.37 13.09 -3.73
N TYR A 70 14.25 12.58 -3.18
CA TYR A 70 14.10 12.29 -1.75
C TYR A 70 13.88 10.80 -1.47
N GLY A 71 13.34 10.07 -2.43
CA GLY A 71 13.02 8.66 -2.29
C GLY A 71 12.13 8.16 -3.41
N ASP A 72 11.42 7.07 -3.17
CA ASP A 72 10.49 6.48 -4.13
C ASP A 72 9.16 6.15 -3.42
N TYR A 73 8.21 5.55 -4.12
CA TYR A 73 6.95 5.12 -3.54
C TYR A 73 7.11 4.16 -2.36
N SER A 74 8.19 3.38 -2.32
CA SER A 74 8.51 2.54 -1.16
C SER A 74 8.76 3.38 0.10
N GLU A 75 9.44 4.51 -0.03
CA GLU A 75 9.71 5.42 1.09
C GLU A 75 8.42 6.10 1.56
N ILE A 76 7.54 6.48 0.63
CA ILE A 76 6.19 6.97 0.98
C ILE A 76 5.39 5.87 1.71
N GLY A 77 5.40 4.64 1.19
CA GLY A 77 4.75 3.50 1.85
C GLY A 77 5.33 3.22 3.25
N GLY A 78 6.61 3.54 3.45
CA GLY A 78 7.28 3.48 4.75
C GLY A 78 6.68 4.44 5.78
N LEU A 79 6.13 5.59 5.37
CA LEU A 79 5.47 6.56 6.26
C LEU A 79 4.16 6.02 6.88
N ILE A 80 3.66 4.87 6.41
CA ILE A 80 2.51 4.20 7.02
C ILE A 80 2.90 3.60 8.38
N ALA A 81 4.17 3.20 8.56
CA ALA A 81 4.66 2.71 9.83
C ALA A 81 4.38 3.74 10.95
N PRO A 82 3.97 3.30 12.16
CA PRO A 82 3.97 1.92 12.61
C PRO A 82 2.68 1.13 12.33
N ARG A 83 1.74 1.66 11.54
CA ARG A 83 0.41 1.06 11.36
C ARG A 83 0.47 -0.20 10.48
N PRO A 84 -0.43 -1.18 10.70
CA PRO A 84 -0.55 -2.35 9.83
C PRO A 84 -0.81 -1.98 8.36
N CYS A 85 -0.03 -2.56 7.45
CA CYS A 85 -0.16 -2.36 6.02
C CYS A 85 0.05 -3.67 5.26
N ILE A 86 -0.92 -4.01 4.42
CA ILE A 86 -0.91 -5.18 3.55
C ILE A 86 -0.59 -4.72 2.13
N TRP A 87 0.35 -5.39 1.48
CA TRP A 87 0.72 -5.17 0.09
C TRP A 87 0.42 -6.42 -0.71
N GLN A 88 -0.49 -6.33 -1.68
CA GLN A 88 -0.98 -7.49 -2.44
C GLN A 88 -0.53 -7.45 -3.89
N MET A 89 -0.07 -8.58 -4.41
CA MET A 89 0.34 -8.71 -5.80
C MET A 89 0.09 -10.11 -6.36
N GLY A 90 -0.56 -10.17 -7.52
CA GLY A 90 -0.73 -11.40 -8.28
C GLY A 90 0.56 -11.79 -9.01
N SER A 91 0.84 -13.09 -9.10
CA SER A 91 2.01 -13.64 -9.80
C SER A 91 2.03 -13.32 -11.31
N GLU A 92 0.88 -13.03 -11.91
CA GLU A 92 0.69 -12.73 -13.32
C GLU A 92 0.32 -11.26 -13.57
N ASP A 93 0.43 -10.40 -12.56
CA ASP A 93 0.17 -8.97 -12.72
C ASP A 93 1.18 -8.33 -13.69
N ALA A 94 0.71 -8.00 -14.89
CA ALA A 94 1.53 -7.40 -15.95
C ALA A 94 1.89 -5.93 -15.70
N LEU A 95 1.31 -5.29 -14.66
CA LEU A 95 1.63 -3.91 -14.29
C LEU A 95 2.90 -3.79 -13.43
N VAL A 96 3.49 -4.90 -13.04
CA VAL A 96 4.79 -4.95 -12.35
C VAL A 96 5.77 -5.73 -13.21
N VAL A 97 6.92 -5.12 -13.46
CA VAL A 97 7.98 -5.73 -14.27
C VAL A 97 8.65 -6.83 -13.47
N LYS A 98 8.66 -8.03 -14.04
CA LYS A 98 9.23 -9.23 -13.44
C LYS A 98 10.76 -9.30 -13.57
N ASN A 99 11.45 -8.27 -13.08
CA ASN A 99 12.93 -8.20 -13.08
C ASN A 99 13.49 -7.75 -11.71
N GLY A 100 12.71 -7.89 -10.63
CA GLY A 100 13.15 -7.64 -9.25
C GLY A 100 12.78 -6.27 -8.68
N TRP A 101 12.04 -5.43 -9.40
CA TRP A 101 11.56 -4.16 -8.86
C TRP A 101 10.65 -4.33 -7.63
N ASP A 102 9.77 -5.32 -7.66
CA ASP A 102 8.91 -5.68 -6.53
C ASP A 102 9.74 -6.10 -5.30
N THR A 103 10.80 -6.85 -5.52
CA THR A 103 11.73 -7.31 -4.48
C THR A 103 12.46 -6.11 -3.87
N LYS A 104 12.94 -5.18 -4.70
CA LYS A 104 13.55 -3.92 -4.25
C LYS A 104 12.56 -3.07 -3.42
N PHE A 105 11.31 -2.98 -3.86
CA PHE A 105 10.24 -2.29 -3.14
C PHE A 105 10.01 -2.89 -1.74
N LYS A 106 9.84 -4.22 -1.67
CA LYS A 106 9.64 -4.96 -0.40
C LYS A 106 10.80 -4.75 0.57
N GLN A 107 12.03 -4.91 0.09
CA GLN A 107 13.22 -4.76 0.93
C GLN A 107 13.33 -3.35 1.54
N ARG A 108 12.96 -2.31 0.79
CA ARG A 108 12.92 -0.93 1.29
C ARG A 108 11.89 -0.78 2.40
N LEU A 109 10.65 -1.27 2.22
CA LEU A 109 9.62 -1.24 3.25
C LEU A 109 10.00 -2.03 4.50
N GLN A 110 10.55 -3.23 4.32
CA GLN A 110 10.98 -4.09 5.43
C GLN A 110 12.03 -3.40 6.31
N ARG A 111 12.97 -2.64 5.72
CA ARG A 111 13.93 -1.84 6.49
C ARG A 111 13.26 -0.78 7.34
N VAL A 112 12.27 -0.05 6.79
CA VAL A 112 11.54 0.99 7.54
C VAL A 112 10.75 0.38 8.70
N TYR A 113 9.96 -0.67 8.46
CA TYR A 113 9.18 -1.31 9.52
C TYR A 113 10.06 -2.00 10.57
N LYS A 114 11.21 -2.55 10.17
CA LYS A 114 12.22 -3.08 11.10
C LYS A 114 12.82 -1.98 11.97
N ALA A 115 13.22 -0.84 11.38
CA ALA A 115 13.75 0.30 12.13
C ALA A 115 12.72 0.89 13.11
N ALA A 116 11.44 0.83 12.76
CA ALA A 116 10.34 1.23 13.64
C ALA A 116 9.96 0.18 14.70
N GLY A 117 10.62 -0.98 14.76
CA GLY A 117 10.35 -2.05 15.73
C GLY A 117 9.02 -2.78 15.53
N VAL A 118 8.42 -2.68 14.35
CA VAL A 118 7.05 -3.18 14.07
C VAL A 118 6.99 -4.04 12.81
N SER A 119 8.00 -4.87 12.56
CA SER A 119 8.03 -5.76 11.39
C SER A 119 6.79 -6.63 11.23
N ALA A 120 6.14 -7.01 12.33
CA ALA A 120 4.91 -7.80 12.32
C ALA A 120 3.70 -7.07 11.70
N ASN A 121 3.75 -5.74 11.58
CA ASN A 121 2.69 -4.92 10.99
C ASN A 121 2.82 -4.77 9.46
N LEU A 122 3.88 -5.29 8.85
CA LEU A 122 4.06 -5.28 7.40
C LEU A 122 3.71 -6.65 6.82
N HIS A 123 2.70 -6.70 5.98
CA HIS A 123 2.25 -7.94 5.34
C HIS A 123 2.41 -7.87 3.84
N PHE A 124 2.88 -8.97 3.24
CA PHE A 124 2.90 -9.15 1.79
C PHE A 124 2.00 -10.34 1.44
N ASP A 125 1.02 -10.10 0.58
CA ASP A 125 0.07 -11.09 0.07
C ASP A 125 0.41 -11.38 -1.39
N HIS A 126 1.13 -12.48 -1.62
CA HIS A 126 1.45 -12.98 -2.94
C HIS A 126 0.54 -14.15 -3.27
N PHE A 127 -0.22 -14.02 -4.37
CA PHE A 127 -1.20 -15.01 -4.77
C PHE A 127 -1.10 -15.35 -6.25
N GLN A 128 -1.63 -16.50 -6.64
CA GLN A 128 -1.72 -16.89 -8.05
C GLN A 128 -2.84 -16.13 -8.76
N GLY A 129 -2.49 -15.51 -9.89
CA GLY A 129 -3.41 -14.79 -10.76
C GLY A 129 -2.90 -13.42 -11.21
N GLY A 130 -3.70 -12.75 -12.03
CA GLY A 130 -3.38 -11.45 -12.62
C GLY A 130 -3.67 -10.24 -11.73
N HIS A 131 -3.95 -9.12 -12.38
CA HIS A 131 -4.22 -7.84 -11.72
C HIS A 131 -5.63 -7.80 -11.07
N ARG A 132 -5.75 -8.32 -9.84
CA ARG A 132 -7.02 -8.41 -9.11
C ARG A 132 -6.85 -8.23 -7.61
N TRP A 133 -7.98 -8.05 -6.92
CA TRP A 133 -8.05 -8.17 -5.47
C TRP A 133 -8.04 -9.65 -5.05
N ASN A 134 -7.33 -9.96 -3.96
CA ASN A 134 -7.29 -11.31 -3.37
C ASN A 134 -8.04 -11.35 -2.04
N GLY A 135 -7.49 -10.71 -1.01
CA GLY A 135 -8.20 -10.43 0.25
C GLY A 135 -7.88 -11.39 1.38
N ASP A 136 -7.18 -12.51 1.13
CA ASP A 136 -6.91 -13.57 2.12
C ASP A 136 -6.24 -13.07 3.40
N ILE A 137 -5.26 -12.17 3.26
CA ILE A 137 -4.60 -11.52 4.39
C ILE A 137 -5.34 -10.25 4.80
N SER A 138 -5.81 -9.45 3.83
CA SER A 138 -6.45 -8.17 4.07
C SER A 138 -7.66 -8.29 5.00
N PHE A 139 -8.58 -9.23 4.75
CA PHE A 139 -9.78 -9.38 5.60
C PHE A 139 -9.40 -9.73 7.04
N LYS A 140 -8.50 -10.69 7.25
CA LYS A 140 -8.06 -11.10 8.59
C LYS A 140 -7.43 -9.96 9.38
N VAL A 141 -6.55 -9.19 8.74
CA VAL A 141 -5.90 -8.05 9.39
C VAL A 141 -6.88 -6.90 9.63
N PHE A 142 -7.83 -6.67 8.72
CA PHE A 142 -8.88 -5.68 8.91
C PHE A 142 -9.79 -6.05 10.07
N ASP A 143 -10.25 -7.30 10.15
CA ASP A 143 -11.10 -7.77 11.24
C ASP A 143 -10.40 -7.65 12.58
N ALA A 144 -9.13 -8.07 12.68
CA ALA A 144 -8.35 -7.96 13.91
C ALA A 144 -8.16 -6.51 14.41
N ILE A 145 -8.24 -5.51 13.52
CA ILE A 145 -8.01 -4.10 13.84
C ILE A 145 -9.31 -3.30 13.98
N LEU A 146 -10.33 -3.63 13.18
CA LEU A 146 -11.54 -2.83 12.98
C LEU A 146 -12.79 -3.47 13.60
N GLN A 147 -12.78 -4.78 13.84
CA GLN A 147 -13.84 -5.46 14.58
C GLN A 147 -13.36 -5.69 16.01
N LYS A 148 -13.92 -4.93 16.96
CA LYS A 148 -13.78 -5.17 18.39
C LYS A 148 -15.14 -5.53 18.97
#